data_AF-A0A4Q3UDN8-F1
#
_entry.id   AF-A0A4Q3UDN8-F1
#
_cell.length_a   1.000
_cell.length_b   1.000
_cell.length_c   1.000
_cell.angle_alpha   90.00
_cell.angle_beta   90.00
_cell.angle_gamma   90.00
#
_symmetry.space_group_name_H-M   'P 1'
#
loop_
_entity.id
_entity.type
_entity.pdbx_description
1 polymer ?
#
loop_
_entity_poly.entity_id
_entity_poly.type
_entity_poly.pdbx_seq_one_letter_code
_entity_poly.pdbx_strand_id
1 'polypeptide(L)'
;MRCSRHILTLSLLALGAASQAVVLAVSGNGNGANGYASGSIGGQTGGVGLLSDWTLDETSQFGSVTGGNGGFIFSYTLGSSSTAGGSKSWSGTWTLVSGDGNYAGYTGTGTFSATILYLNVPDLSGPQSFGLAGELQAVPEPASMAALGLGAVALLKRRRKA
;
A
#
# COMPACT_ATOMS: atom_id res chain seq x y z
N MET A 1 36.04 40.91 31.87
CA MET A 1 34.84 40.71 31.03
C MET A 1 34.88 39.29 30.48
N ARG A 2 34.05 38.38 30.99
CA ARG A 2 34.06 36.95 30.61
C ARG A 2 32.97 36.72 29.56
N CYS A 3 33.39 36.35 28.36
CA CYS A 3 32.53 36.09 27.21
C CYS A 3 31.91 34.69 27.36
N SER A 4 30.59 34.61 27.52
CA SER A 4 29.83 33.36 27.69
C SER A 4 29.53 32.77 26.31
N ARG A 5 30.08 31.58 26.02
CA ARG A 5 29.78 30.80 24.80
C ARG A 5 28.52 29.98 25.04
N HIS A 6 27.40 30.37 24.43
CA HIS A 6 26.20 29.55 24.36
C HIS A 6 26.36 28.47 23.27
N ILE A 7 26.49 27.23 23.71
CA ILE A 7 26.48 26.04 22.84
C ILE A 7 25.01 25.71 22.58
N LEU A 8 24.53 26.04 21.38
CA LEU A 8 23.22 25.62 20.89
C LEU A 8 23.33 24.17 20.40
N THR A 9 22.82 23.23 21.17
CA THR A 9 22.61 21.84 20.78
C THR A 9 21.47 21.78 19.77
N LEU A 10 21.79 21.59 18.49
CA LEU A 10 20.82 21.39 17.43
C LEU A 10 20.43 19.91 17.39
N SER A 11 19.28 19.57 17.95
CA SER A 11 18.73 18.20 17.90
C SER A 11 18.31 17.89 16.46
N LEU A 12 19.07 17.03 15.78
CA LEU A 12 18.76 16.55 14.44
C LEU A 12 17.58 15.57 14.56
N LEU A 13 16.35 16.01 14.28
CA LEU A 13 15.20 15.12 14.16
C LEU A 13 15.40 14.28 12.89
N ALA A 14 15.81 13.02 13.05
CA ALA A 14 15.80 12.06 11.96
C ALA A 14 14.33 11.78 11.60
N LEU A 15 13.86 12.30 10.46
CA LEU A 15 12.63 11.83 9.83
C LEU A 15 12.88 10.38 9.37
N GLY A 16 12.61 9.42 10.25
CA GLY A 16 12.49 8.02 9.85
C GLY A 16 11.26 7.89 8.96
N ALA A 17 11.42 7.31 7.77
CA ALA A 17 10.29 6.94 6.93
C ALA A 17 9.37 6.03 7.75
N ALA A 18 8.13 6.47 7.98
CA ALA A 18 7.16 5.65 8.69
C ALA A 18 6.70 4.52 7.77
N SER A 19 7.06 3.28 8.12
CA SER A 19 6.42 2.10 7.54
C SER A 19 5.17 1.75 8.33
N GLN A 20 4.11 1.37 7.64
CA GLN A 20 2.88 0.86 8.23
C GLN A 20 2.50 -0.46 7.57
N ALA A 21 2.31 -1.48 8.41
CA ALA A 21 1.70 -2.72 7.96
C ALA A 21 0.24 -2.48 7.55
N VAL A 22 -0.17 -3.11 6.46
CA VAL A 22 -1.53 -3.17 5.95
C VAL A 22 -1.94 -4.63 5.84
N VAL A 23 -3.06 -4.97 6.44
CA VAL A 23 -3.73 -6.26 6.24
C VAL A 23 -5.21 -5.98 5.95
N LEU A 24 -5.65 -6.39 4.78
CA LEU A 24 -7.02 -6.28 4.30
C LEU A 24 -7.64 -7.67 4.30
N ALA A 25 -8.74 -7.82 5.02
CA ALA A 25 -9.61 -8.97 4.99
C ALA A 25 -10.85 -8.59 4.18
N VAL A 26 -11.05 -9.28 3.07
CA VAL A 26 -11.96 -8.82 2.04
C VAL A 26 -12.92 -9.93 1.65
N SER A 27 -14.19 -9.59 1.48
CA SER A 27 -15.23 -10.48 0.99
C SER A 27 -15.87 -9.88 -0.25
N GLY A 28 -16.07 -10.69 -1.28
CA GLY A 28 -16.68 -10.21 -2.51
C GLY A 28 -17.26 -11.32 -3.36
N ASN A 29 -17.94 -10.92 -4.41
CA ASN A 29 -18.42 -11.81 -5.45
C ASN A 29 -17.74 -11.38 -6.74
N GLY A 30 -16.90 -12.24 -7.30
CA GLY A 30 -16.36 -12.02 -8.64
C GLY A 30 -17.07 -12.92 -9.64
N ASN A 31 -17.10 -12.47 -10.90
CA ASN A 31 -17.57 -13.26 -12.01
C ASN A 31 -16.35 -13.81 -12.75
N GLY A 32 -15.93 -15.04 -12.42
CA GLY A 32 -14.74 -15.62 -13.02
C GLY A 32 -14.84 -15.88 -14.54
N ALA A 33 -16.00 -15.65 -15.16
CA ALA A 33 -16.14 -15.75 -16.61
C ALA A 33 -15.40 -14.63 -17.39
N ASN A 34 -15.19 -13.46 -16.78
CA ASN A 34 -14.60 -12.30 -17.47
C ASN A 34 -13.21 -11.91 -16.95
N GLY A 35 -12.62 -12.67 -16.03
CA GLY A 35 -11.34 -12.31 -15.41
C GLY A 35 -11.42 -11.07 -14.51
N TYR A 36 -12.61 -10.70 -14.05
CA TYR A 36 -12.82 -9.56 -13.16
C TYR A 36 -13.49 -10.00 -11.85
N ALA A 37 -12.96 -9.53 -10.74
CA ALA A 37 -13.54 -9.74 -9.42
C ALA A 37 -13.64 -8.41 -8.64
N SER A 38 -14.66 -8.27 -7.81
CA SER A 38 -14.88 -7.07 -7.02
C SER A 38 -15.67 -7.37 -5.75
N GLY A 39 -15.63 -6.45 -4.80
CA GLY A 39 -16.49 -6.51 -3.62
C GLY A 39 -16.14 -5.47 -2.58
N SER A 40 -16.45 -5.79 -1.34
CA SER A 40 -16.30 -4.90 -0.19
C SER A 40 -15.22 -5.37 0.78
N ILE A 41 -14.52 -4.43 1.40
CA ILE A 41 -13.55 -4.70 2.45
C ILE A 41 -14.30 -4.83 3.79
N GLY A 42 -14.37 -6.05 4.29
CA GLY A 42 -15.06 -6.39 5.54
C GLY A 42 -14.20 -6.17 6.79
N GLY A 43 -12.89 -6.05 6.63
CA GLY A 43 -11.96 -5.76 7.73
C GLY A 43 -10.63 -5.22 7.24
N GLN A 44 -10.10 -4.24 7.96
CA GLN A 44 -8.78 -3.66 7.71
C GLN A 44 -8.04 -3.56 9.03
N THR A 45 -6.77 -3.98 9.03
CA THR A 45 -5.82 -3.73 10.12
C THR A 45 -4.66 -2.90 9.59
N GLY A 46 -4.38 -1.79 10.26
CA GLY A 46 -3.33 -0.86 9.86
C GLY A 46 -3.67 -0.04 8.62
N GLY A 47 -2.64 0.54 8.00
CA GLY A 47 -2.79 1.48 6.89
C GLY A 47 -3.22 2.89 7.31
N VAL A 48 -3.26 3.76 6.31
CA VAL A 48 -3.32 5.22 6.46
C VAL A 48 -4.70 5.82 6.19
N GLY A 49 -5.66 5.02 5.74
CA GLY A 49 -7.05 5.42 5.52
C GLY A 49 -7.97 4.21 5.60
N LEU A 50 -9.28 4.44 5.74
CA LEU A 50 -10.26 3.35 5.66
C LEU A 50 -10.56 3.05 4.18
N LEU A 51 -10.46 1.77 3.84
CA LEU A 51 -10.83 1.24 2.53
C LEU A 51 -12.19 0.54 2.63
N SER A 52 -13.00 0.64 1.58
CA SER A 52 -14.36 0.11 1.52
C SER A 52 -14.53 -0.92 0.42
N ASP A 53 -13.86 -0.75 -0.71
CA ASP A 53 -14.11 -1.54 -1.92
C ASP A 53 -12.81 -2.03 -2.53
N TRP A 54 -12.92 -3.09 -3.33
CA TRP A 54 -11.81 -3.65 -4.06
C TRP A 54 -12.22 -4.15 -5.44
N THR A 55 -11.26 -4.16 -6.35
CA THR A 55 -11.37 -4.78 -7.67
C THR A 55 -10.07 -5.52 -8.01
N LEU A 56 -10.20 -6.59 -8.80
CA LEU A 56 -9.12 -7.33 -9.44
C LEU A 56 -9.46 -7.54 -10.91
N ASP A 57 -8.45 -7.38 -11.76
CA ASP A 57 -8.46 -7.72 -13.17
C ASP A 57 -7.34 -8.73 -13.42
N GLU A 58 -7.74 -9.99 -13.62
CA GLU A 58 -6.87 -11.11 -13.93
C GLU A 58 -6.21 -11.00 -15.29
N THR A 59 -6.84 -10.29 -16.23
CA THR A 59 -6.31 -10.13 -17.58
C THR A 59 -5.12 -9.17 -17.57
N SER A 60 -5.24 -8.06 -16.85
CA SER A 60 -4.18 -7.07 -16.75
C SER A 60 -3.21 -7.30 -15.58
N GLN A 61 -3.56 -8.18 -14.63
CA GLN A 61 -2.82 -8.42 -13.38
C GLN A 61 -2.71 -7.15 -12.51
N PHE A 62 -3.79 -6.37 -12.49
CA PHE A 62 -3.95 -5.21 -11.63
C PHE A 62 -5.13 -5.38 -10.71
N GLY A 63 -5.05 -4.74 -9.55
CA GLY A 63 -6.18 -4.53 -8.67
C GLY A 63 -6.20 -3.11 -8.14
N SER A 64 -7.34 -2.74 -7.57
CA SER A 64 -7.46 -1.49 -6.83
C SER A 64 -8.23 -1.71 -5.56
N VAL A 65 -7.92 -0.90 -4.56
CA VAL A 65 -8.74 -0.75 -3.36
C VAL A 65 -9.08 0.72 -3.21
N THR A 66 -10.33 1.02 -2.90
CA THR A 66 -10.83 2.39 -2.77
C THR A 66 -11.52 2.59 -1.44
N GLY A 67 -11.59 3.83 -0.99
CA GLY A 67 -12.23 4.23 0.26
C GLY A 67 -12.58 5.71 0.26
N GLY A 68 -13.28 6.14 1.31
CA GLY A 68 -13.80 7.52 1.41
C GLY A 68 -12.72 8.61 1.38
N ASN A 69 -11.49 8.29 1.77
CA ASN A 69 -10.35 9.22 1.81
C ASN A 69 -9.22 8.83 0.83
N GLY A 70 -9.55 8.10 -0.23
CA GLY A 70 -8.61 7.62 -1.23
C GLY A 70 -8.37 6.11 -1.20
N GLY A 71 -7.47 5.66 -2.04
CA GLY A 71 -7.20 4.26 -2.34
C GLY A 71 -5.87 4.09 -3.07
N PHE A 72 -5.61 2.87 -3.51
CA PHE A 72 -4.41 2.57 -4.28
C PHE A 72 -4.65 1.50 -5.33
N ILE A 73 -3.84 1.58 -6.39
CA ILE A 73 -3.73 0.59 -7.45
C ILE A 73 -2.48 -0.23 -7.17
N PHE A 74 -2.60 -1.54 -7.35
CA PHE A 74 -1.50 -2.46 -7.22
C PHE A 74 -1.43 -3.37 -8.44
N SER A 75 -0.23 -3.78 -8.81
CA SER A 75 -0.03 -4.93 -9.68
C SER A 75 0.16 -6.17 -8.82
N TYR A 76 -0.17 -7.35 -9.36
CA TYR A 76 0.07 -8.60 -8.66
C TYR A 76 0.61 -9.67 -9.58
N THR A 77 1.33 -10.62 -8.99
CA THR A 77 1.88 -11.79 -9.69
C THR A 77 1.33 -13.03 -9.04
N LEU A 78 0.64 -13.87 -9.80
CA LEU A 78 0.18 -15.17 -9.34
C LEU A 78 1.38 -16.07 -9.03
N GLY A 79 1.40 -16.66 -7.84
CA GLY A 79 2.42 -17.61 -7.41
C GLY A 79 1.91 -19.04 -7.47
N SER A 80 1.22 -19.47 -6.41
CA SER A 80 0.70 -20.83 -6.31
C SER A 80 -0.81 -20.89 -6.52
N SER A 81 -1.30 -22.02 -7.03
CA SER A 81 -2.72 -22.32 -7.11
C SER A 81 -3.00 -23.73 -6.60
N SER A 82 -4.15 -23.92 -5.97
CA SER A 82 -4.61 -25.22 -5.51
C SER A 82 -6.11 -25.36 -5.77
N THR A 83 -6.57 -26.60 -5.94
CA THR A 83 -7.99 -26.93 -6.08
C THR A 83 -8.32 -28.07 -5.14
N ALA A 84 -9.25 -27.85 -4.23
CA ALA A 84 -9.66 -28.84 -3.23
C ALA A 84 -11.13 -28.62 -2.83
N GLY A 85 -11.91 -29.70 -2.75
CA GLY A 85 -13.28 -29.66 -2.20
C GLY A 85 -14.21 -28.66 -2.89
N GLY A 86 -14.12 -28.52 -4.22
CA GLY A 86 -14.92 -27.54 -4.95
C GLY A 86 -14.50 -26.09 -4.67
N SER A 87 -13.30 -25.85 -4.16
CA SER A 87 -12.72 -24.51 -4.02
C SER A 87 -11.42 -24.43 -4.81
N LYS A 88 -11.15 -23.28 -5.43
CA LYS A 88 -9.83 -22.95 -6.00
C LYS A 88 -9.25 -21.79 -5.22
N SER A 89 -7.99 -21.94 -4.82
CA SER A 89 -7.26 -20.91 -4.11
C SER A 89 -6.04 -20.50 -4.90
N TRP A 90 -5.68 -19.23 -4.78
CA TRP A 90 -4.48 -18.64 -5.32
C TRP A 90 -3.77 -17.82 -4.26
N SER A 91 -2.46 -17.72 -4.41
CA SER A 91 -1.67 -16.77 -3.67
C SER A 91 -0.55 -16.22 -4.53
N GLY A 92 -0.04 -15.06 -4.15
CA GLY A 92 1.06 -14.44 -4.86
C GLY A 92 1.53 -13.18 -4.17
N THR A 93 2.20 -12.33 -4.92
CA THR A 93 2.74 -11.06 -4.44
C THR A 93 2.02 -9.89 -5.09
N TRP A 94 1.92 -8.77 -4.38
CA TRP A 94 1.44 -7.50 -4.95
C TRP A 94 2.48 -6.40 -4.76
N THR A 95 2.43 -5.39 -5.62
CA THR A 95 3.26 -4.18 -5.56
C THR A 95 2.37 -2.97 -5.78
N LEU A 96 2.49 -1.96 -4.91
CA LEU A 96 1.79 -0.69 -5.07
C LEU A 96 2.31 0.02 -6.32
N VAL A 97 1.39 0.41 -7.20
CA VAL A 97 1.69 1.10 -8.46
C VAL A 97 1.44 2.59 -8.31
N SER A 98 0.31 2.95 -7.73
CA SER A 98 -0.05 4.33 -7.43
C SER A 98 -1.04 4.39 -6.26
N GLY A 99 -1.09 5.53 -5.58
CA GLY A 99 -2.05 5.81 -4.53
C GLY A 99 -2.55 7.25 -4.62
N ASP A 100 -3.75 7.49 -4.09
CA ASP A 100 -4.36 8.81 -3.97
C ASP A 100 -4.85 9.05 -2.53
N GLY A 101 -5.29 10.28 -2.26
CA GLY A 101 -5.75 10.69 -0.93
C GLY A 101 -4.73 10.35 0.16
N ASN A 102 -5.17 9.61 1.18
CA ASN A 102 -4.31 9.18 2.29
C ASN A 102 -3.17 8.23 1.86
N TYR A 103 -3.29 7.58 0.71
CA TYR A 103 -2.29 6.65 0.16
C TYR A 103 -1.38 7.33 -0.87
N ALA A 104 -1.54 8.63 -1.12
CA ALA A 104 -0.64 9.38 -1.99
C ALA A 104 0.79 9.40 -1.43
N GLY A 105 1.78 9.19 -2.31
CA GLY A 105 3.20 9.19 -1.92
C GLY A 105 3.64 7.94 -1.16
N TYR A 106 2.80 6.91 -1.03
CA TYR A 106 3.21 5.62 -0.49
C TYR A 106 3.76 4.71 -1.58
N THR A 107 4.63 3.80 -1.18
CA THR A 107 5.05 2.61 -1.94
C THR A 107 4.86 1.39 -1.07
N GLY A 108 4.82 0.20 -1.65
CA GLY A 108 4.63 -1.00 -0.85
C GLY A 108 4.63 -2.27 -1.65
N THR A 109 4.87 -3.37 -0.95
CA THR A 109 4.78 -4.72 -1.49
C THR A 109 4.25 -5.65 -0.42
N GLY A 110 3.77 -6.81 -0.86
CA GLY A 110 3.32 -7.83 0.06
C GLY A 110 2.80 -9.07 -0.65
N THR A 111 1.99 -9.82 0.07
CA THR A 111 1.35 -11.04 -0.41
C THR A 111 -0.16 -10.86 -0.51
N PHE A 112 -0.77 -11.60 -1.43
CA PHE A 112 -2.21 -11.71 -1.50
C PHE A 112 -2.62 -13.19 -1.50
N SER A 113 -3.83 -13.45 -1.05
CA SER A 113 -4.51 -14.73 -1.17
C SER A 113 -5.93 -14.52 -1.67
N ALA A 114 -6.40 -15.44 -2.49
CA ALA A 114 -7.76 -15.44 -3.02
C ALA A 114 -8.32 -16.86 -3.01
N THR A 115 -9.58 -17.04 -2.63
CA THR A 115 -10.27 -18.33 -2.68
C THR A 115 -11.66 -18.13 -3.28
N ILE A 116 -12.01 -18.98 -4.24
CA ILE A 116 -13.36 -19.07 -4.83
C ILE A 116 -13.96 -20.42 -4.50
N LEU A 117 -15.21 -20.41 -4.03
CA LEU A 117 -16.02 -21.60 -3.87
C LEU A 117 -16.84 -21.86 -5.14
N TYR A 118 -16.58 -22.98 -5.82
CA TYR A 118 -17.39 -23.49 -6.92
C TYR A 118 -18.65 -24.14 -6.38
N LEU A 119 -19.77 -23.45 -6.46
CA LEU A 119 -21.08 -24.01 -6.13
C LEU A 119 -21.66 -24.83 -7.28
N ASN A 120 -20.92 -25.78 -7.88
CA ASN A 120 -21.42 -26.66 -8.96
C ASN A 120 -22.18 -25.96 -10.13
N VAL A 121 -21.98 -24.65 -10.33
CA VAL A 121 -22.54 -23.90 -11.45
C VAL A 121 -21.44 -23.74 -12.50
N PRO A 122 -21.73 -23.92 -13.80
CA PRO A 122 -20.76 -23.70 -14.87
C PRO A 122 -20.22 -22.26 -14.92
N ASP A 123 -20.89 -21.33 -14.24
CA ASP A 123 -20.41 -19.96 -14.05
C ASP A 123 -19.66 -19.84 -12.73
N LEU A 124 -18.43 -19.31 -12.81
CA LEU A 124 -17.52 -19.00 -11.69
C LEU A 124 -18.06 -17.85 -10.79
N SER A 125 -19.35 -17.82 -10.52
CA SER A 125 -20.06 -16.81 -9.72
C SER A 125 -20.23 -17.26 -8.27
N GLY A 126 -19.13 -17.71 -7.66
CA GLY A 126 -19.08 -18.14 -6.27
C GLY A 126 -18.67 -17.03 -5.32
N PRO A 127 -18.96 -17.16 -4.00
CA PRO A 127 -18.39 -16.27 -3.00
C PRO A 127 -16.86 -16.36 -3.06
N GLN A 128 -16.23 -15.19 -3.11
CA GLN A 128 -14.78 -15.05 -3.15
C GLN A 128 -14.29 -14.38 -1.87
N SER A 129 -13.30 -15.00 -1.22
CA SER A 129 -12.53 -14.32 -0.19
C SER A 129 -11.23 -13.83 -0.81
N PHE A 130 -10.93 -12.54 -0.64
CA PHE A 130 -9.67 -11.95 -1.03
C PHE A 130 -8.96 -11.42 0.22
N GLY A 131 -7.65 -11.58 0.28
CA GLY A 131 -6.83 -11.09 1.37
C GLY A 131 -5.60 -10.43 0.79
N LEU A 132 -5.28 -9.23 1.28
CA LEU A 132 -4.07 -8.50 0.89
C LEU A 132 -3.31 -8.14 2.16
N ALA A 133 -2.05 -8.55 2.27
CA ALA A 133 -1.20 -8.25 3.41
C ALA A 133 0.15 -7.73 2.94
N GLY A 134 0.71 -6.72 3.60
CA GLY A 134 2.04 -6.20 3.27
C GLY A 134 2.39 -4.94 4.03
N GLU A 135 3.42 -4.25 3.56
CA GLU A 135 3.86 -3.00 4.16
C GLU A 135 3.74 -1.85 3.17
N LEU A 136 3.24 -0.73 3.69
CA LEU A 136 3.23 0.56 3.01
C LEU A 136 4.29 1.45 3.65
N GLN A 137 5.14 2.04 2.82
CA GLN A 137 6.21 2.95 3.23
C GLN A 137 5.97 4.31 2.60
N ALA A 138 5.93 5.34 3.43
CA ALA A 138 5.86 6.71 2.96
C ALA A 138 7.15 7.06 2.21
N VAL A 139 7.04 7.46 0.95
CA VAL A 139 8.17 8.00 0.20
C VAL A 139 8.38 9.45 0.64
N PRO A 140 9.58 9.83 1.12
CA PRO A 140 9.87 11.22 1.43
C PRO A 140 9.58 12.10 0.22
N GLU A 141 8.63 13.02 0.37
CA GLU A 141 8.24 13.88 -0.74
C GLU A 141 9.48 14.63 -1.29
N PRO A 142 9.63 14.75 -2.63
CA PRO A 142 10.77 15.43 -3.24
C PRO A 142 10.96 16.86 -2.69
N ALA A 143 9.87 17.54 -2.34
CA ALA A 143 9.89 18.87 -1.75
C ALA A 143 10.56 18.89 -0.36
N SER A 144 10.32 17.87 0.47
CA SER A 144 10.93 17.76 1.79
C SER A 144 12.44 17.55 1.70
N MET A 145 12.89 16.73 0.73
CA MET A 145 14.31 16.57 0.45
C MET A 145 14.95 17.84 -0.13
N ALA A 146 14.25 18.54 -1.02
CA ALA A 146 14.71 19.82 -1.57
C ALA A 146 14.85 20.89 -0.47
N ALA A 147 13.87 21.00 0.44
CA ALA A 147 13.92 21.93 1.56
C ALA A 147 15.09 21.64 2.51
N LEU A 148 15.32 20.36 2.84
CA LEU A 148 16.48 19.93 3.61
C LEU A 148 17.80 20.27 2.90
N GLY A 149 17.89 20.01 1.60
CA GLY A 149 19.06 20.34 0.79
C GLY A 149 19.35 21.85 0.77
N LEU A 150 18.33 22.68 0.56
CA LEU A 150 18.46 24.13 0.57
C LEU A 150 18.86 24.66 1.96
N GLY A 151 18.28 24.11 3.03
CA GLY A 151 18.65 24.45 4.41
C GLY A 151 20.11 24.12 4.73
N ALA A 152 20.59 22.94 4.31
CA ALA A 152 21.99 22.54 4.48
C ALA A 152 22.96 23.45 3.70
N VAL A 153 22.61 23.81 2.46
CA VAL A 153 23.41 24.72 1.64
C VAL A 153 23.49 26.12 2.27
N ALA A 154 22.39 26.63 2.82
CA ALA A 154 22.37 27.91 3.52
C ALA A 154 23.31 27.93 4.74
N LEU A 155 23.31 26.84 5.54
CA LEU A 155 24.22 26.68 6.67
C LEU A 155 25.69 26.63 6.23
N LEU A 156 26.01 25.91 5.15
CA LEU A 156 27.36 25.84 4.61
C LEU A 156 27.84 27.21 4.09
N LYS A 157 26.98 27.97 3.40
CA LYS A 157 27.32 29.34 2.96
C LYS A 157 27.58 30.27 4.14
N ARG A 158 26.80 30.17 5.22
CA ARG A 158 27.02 30.98 6.43
C ARG A 158 28.38 30.68 7.08
N ARG A 159 28.83 29.43 7.08
CA ARG A 159 30.12 29.03 7.68
C ARG A 159 31.35 29.49 6.90
N ARG A 160 31.24 29.79 5.60
CA ARG A 160 32.36 30.30 4.80
C ARG A 160 32.60 31.81 4.94
N LYS A 161 31.67 32.53 5.56
CA LYS A 161 31.71 33.99 5.71
C LYS A 161 32.15 34.46 7.11
N ALA A 162 32.32 33.52 8.04
CA ALA A 162 32.85 33.74 9.38
C ALA A 162 34.21 33.04 9.50
#